data_AF-A0A7C3IUZ0-F1
#
_entry.id   AF-A0A7C3IUZ0-F1
#
_cell.length_a   1.000
_cell.length_b   1.000
_cell.length_c   1.000
_cell.angle_alpha   90.00
_cell.angle_beta   90.00
_cell.angle_gamma   90.00
#
_symmetry.space_group_name_H-M   'P 1'
#
loop_
_entity.id
_entity.type
_entity.pdbx_description
1 polymer ?
#
loop_
_entity_poly.entity_id
_entity_poly.type
_entity_poly.pdbx_seq_one_letter_code
_entity_poly.pdbx_strand_id
1 'polypeptide(L)'
;MKSEAQEFVDLLRPFEEIRKAIEQTTADIFVSGSKGSLTAFSLARLFDELNRTFLVITDTPDAALNVFNELLFFRGGTENSHAASSHPVFLFPALETHPYENVASHPDVCGQRMWALYQLCTAHQPLIIITCIQAL
;
A
#
# COMPACT_ATOMS: atom_id res chain seq x y z
N MET A 1 23.77 25.26 -13.60
CA MET A 1 22.40 24.91 -14.04
C MET A 1 22.23 23.50 -14.62
N LYS A 2 23.28 22.73 -14.96
CA LYS A 2 23.15 21.29 -15.35
C LYS A 2 23.31 20.29 -14.18
N SER A 3 23.52 20.77 -12.95
CA SER A 3 23.85 19.93 -11.78
C SER A 3 22.60 19.36 -11.09
N GLU A 4 21.57 20.19 -10.87
CA GLU A 4 20.36 19.79 -10.12
C GLU A 4 19.49 18.79 -10.90
N ALA A 5 19.41 18.94 -12.24
CA ALA A 5 18.67 18.00 -13.08
C ALA A 5 19.32 16.60 -13.10
N GLN A 6 20.65 16.53 -12.98
CA GLN A 6 21.38 15.27 -12.97
C GLN A 6 21.25 14.55 -11.63
N GLU A 7 21.30 15.28 -10.51
CA GLU A 7 21.05 14.73 -9.18
C GLU A 7 19.62 14.18 -9.03
N PHE A 8 18.63 14.86 -9.62
CA PHE A 8 17.24 14.40 -9.58
C PHE A 8 17.03 13.12 -10.40
N VAL A 9 17.65 13.01 -11.57
CA VAL A 9 17.64 11.77 -12.39
C VAL A 9 18.31 10.63 -11.64
N ASP A 10 19.40 10.91 -10.93
CA ASP A 10 20.14 9.92 -10.15
C ASP A 10 19.35 9.39 -8.95
N LEU A 11 18.52 10.25 -8.35
CA LEU A 11 17.62 9.89 -7.26
C LEU A 11 16.49 8.95 -7.70
N LEU A 12 16.08 9.01 -8.97
CA LEU A 12 14.99 8.18 -9.52
C LEU A 12 15.46 6.87 -10.15
N ARG A 13 16.77 6.68 -10.40
CA ARG A 13 17.29 5.43 -10.97
C ARG A 13 16.88 4.18 -10.18
N PRO A 14 16.90 4.15 -8.84
CA PRO A 14 16.51 2.96 -8.08
C PRO A 14 15.05 2.57 -8.34
N PHE A 15 14.17 3.56 -8.53
CA PHE A 15 12.76 3.32 -8.82
C PHE A 15 12.56 2.69 -10.21
N GLU A 16 13.27 3.20 -11.23
CA GLU A 16 13.24 2.60 -12.57
C GLU A 16 13.79 1.18 -12.61
N GLU A 17 14.81 0.89 -11.81
CA GLU A 17 15.37 -0.46 -11.67
C GLU A 17 14.35 -1.42 -11.06
N ILE A 18 13.64 -1.00 -10.01
CA ILE A 18 12.57 -1.79 -9.38
C ILE A 18 11.44 -2.04 -10.39
N ARG A 19 10.99 -1.01 -11.11
CA ARG A 19 9.94 -1.13 -12.13
C ARG A 19 10.31 -2.15 -13.20
N LYS A 20 11.52 -2.03 -13.77
CA LYS A 20 12.02 -2.97 -14.79
C LYS A 20 12.12 -4.40 -14.26
N ALA A 21 12.60 -4.57 -13.03
CA ALA A 21 12.71 -5.89 -12.41
C ALA A 21 11.33 -6.55 -12.22
N ILE A 22 10.31 -5.76 -11.84
CA ILE A 22 8.90 -6.23 -11.72
C ILE A 22 8.33 -6.59 -13.10
N GLU A 23 8.55 -5.76 -14.13
CA GLU A 23 8.08 -6.02 -15.50
C GLU A 23 8.71 -7.28 -16.10
N GLN A 24 9.97 -7.55 -15.79
CA GLN A 24 10.68 -8.76 -16.20
C GLN A 24 10.23 -10.03 -15.45
N THR A 25 9.25 -9.92 -14.53
CA THR A 25 8.72 -11.03 -13.73
C THR A 25 9.84 -11.77 -12.97
N THR A 26 10.79 -11.00 -12.44
CA THR A 26 11.81 -11.55 -11.53
C THR A 26 11.10 -12.05 -10.28
N ALA A 27 11.39 -13.29 -9.85
CA ALA A 27 10.64 -13.95 -8.78
C ALA A 27 10.73 -13.21 -7.44
N ASP A 28 11.93 -12.73 -7.08
CA ASP A 28 12.18 -12.02 -5.82
C ASP A 28 13.04 -10.78 -6.08
N ILE A 29 12.62 -9.63 -5.57
CA ILE A 29 13.35 -8.35 -5.67
C ILE A 29 13.56 -7.83 -4.25
N PHE A 30 14.82 -7.65 -3.87
CA PHE A 30 15.19 -7.10 -2.57
C PHE A 30 15.57 -5.63 -2.72
N VAL A 31 14.81 -4.76 -2.05
CA VAL A 31 15.05 -3.32 -2.00
C VAL A 31 15.47 -2.97 -0.58
N SER A 32 16.53 -2.17 -0.45
CA SER A 32 17.01 -1.68 0.84
C SER A 32 17.20 -0.17 0.81
N GLY A 33 17.30 0.46 1.99
CA GLY A 33 17.49 1.91 2.09
C GLY A 33 16.19 2.73 2.09
N SER A 34 15.02 2.09 2.13
CA SER A 34 13.74 2.77 2.34
C SER A 34 13.64 3.25 3.81
N LYS A 35 13.81 4.55 4.04
CA LYS A 35 13.63 5.18 5.36
C LYS A 35 12.47 6.16 5.34
N GLY A 36 11.73 6.23 6.45
CA GLY A 36 10.55 7.08 6.59
C GLY A 36 9.51 6.78 5.51
N SER A 37 8.88 7.84 4.99
CA SER A 37 7.78 7.75 4.03
C SER A 37 8.20 7.43 2.60
N LEU A 38 9.48 7.12 2.35
CA LEU A 38 9.97 6.74 1.02
C LEU A 38 9.26 5.47 0.52
N THR A 39 8.98 4.52 1.41
CA THR A 39 8.27 3.28 1.06
C THR A 39 6.88 3.57 0.49
N ALA A 40 6.07 4.34 1.22
CA ALA A 40 4.72 4.69 0.79
C ALA A 40 4.73 5.55 -0.48
N PHE A 41 5.68 6.49 -0.61
CA PHE A 41 5.84 7.27 -1.84
C PHE A 41 6.18 6.38 -3.04
N SER A 42 7.15 5.48 -2.89
CA SER A 42 7.54 4.55 -3.95
C SER A 42 6.41 3.61 -4.33
N LEU A 43 5.65 3.10 -3.36
CA LEU A 43 4.47 2.26 -3.60
C LEU A 43 3.38 3.02 -4.37
N ALA A 44 3.09 4.27 -4.00
CA ALA A 44 2.12 5.10 -4.72
C ALA A 44 2.52 5.30 -6.19
N ARG A 45 3.80 5.60 -6.43
CA ARG A 45 4.34 5.77 -7.80
C ARG A 45 4.35 4.47 -8.60
N LEU A 46 4.83 3.37 -8.00
CA LEU A 46 4.82 2.06 -8.64
C LEU A 46 3.40 1.64 -9.01
N PHE A 47 2.42 1.93 -8.16
CA PHE A 47 1.03 1.59 -8.42
C PHE A 47 0.47 2.33 -9.63
N ASP A 48 0.70 3.65 -9.72
CA ASP A 48 0.24 4.47 -10.84
C ASP A 48 0.87 4.03 -12.17
N GLU A 49 2.12 3.56 -12.15
CA GLU A 49 2.85 3.15 -13.36
C GLU A 49 2.59 1.70 -13.78
N LEU A 50 2.54 0.77 -12.83
CA LEU A 50 2.35 -0.65 -13.13
C LEU A 50 0.89 -1.00 -13.38
N ASN A 51 -0.05 -0.21 -12.85
CA ASN A 51 -1.49 -0.44 -12.97
C ASN A 51 -1.87 -1.90 -12.59
N ARG A 52 -1.32 -2.39 -11.47
CA ARG A 52 -1.51 -3.74 -10.93
C ARG A 52 -1.95 -3.68 -9.47
N THR A 53 -2.73 -4.67 -9.03
CA THR A 53 -3.14 -4.78 -7.63
C THR A 53 -1.95 -5.17 -6.75
N PHE A 54 -1.73 -4.45 -5.66
CA PHE A 54 -0.66 -4.70 -4.71
C PHE A 54 -1.22 -5.20 -3.38
N LEU A 55 -0.58 -6.25 -2.84
CA LEU A 55 -0.71 -6.64 -1.45
C LEU A 55 0.57 -6.22 -0.72
N VAL A 56 0.43 -5.28 0.21
CA VAL A 56 1.52 -4.77 1.04
C VAL A 56 1.40 -5.41 2.41
N ILE A 57 2.40 -6.19 2.80
CA ILE A 57 2.44 -6.90 4.08
C ILE A 57 3.50 -6.27 4.96
N THR A 58 3.12 -5.84 6.16
CA THR A 58 4.03 -5.34 7.19
C THR A 58 4.21 -6.35 8.32
N ASP A 59 5.21 -6.12 9.15
CA ASP A 59 5.50 -6.94 10.34
C ASP A 59 4.48 -6.75 11.47
N THR A 60 3.93 -5.53 11.60
CA THR A 60 3.07 -5.11 12.70
C THR A 60 1.83 -4.36 12.21
N PRO A 61 0.72 -4.37 12.98
CA PRO A 61 -0.46 -3.55 12.69
C PRO A 61 -0.16 -2.05 12.62
N ASP A 62 0.71 -1.54 13.50
CA ASP A 62 1.11 -0.14 13.51
C ASP A 62 1.87 0.26 12.24
N ALA A 63 2.79 -0.60 11.77
CA ALA A 63 3.47 -0.37 10.50
C ALA A 63 2.50 -0.37 9.31
N ALA A 64 1.49 -1.26 9.30
CA ALA A 64 0.44 -1.28 8.28
C ALA A 64 -0.35 0.03 8.28
N LEU A 65 -0.76 0.50 9.46
CA LEU A 65 -1.52 1.74 9.60
C LEU A 65 -0.71 2.97 9.17
N ASN A 66 0.58 3.02 9.51
CA ASN A 66 1.48 4.08 9.09
C ASN A 66 1.60 4.13 7.56
N VAL A 67 1.90 2.99 6.92
CA VAL A 67 2.00 2.90 5.45
C VAL A 67 0.67 3.28 4.78
N PHE A 68 -0.46 2.83 5.34
CA PHE A 68 -1.79 3.18 4.86
C PHE A 68 -2.02 4.70 4.87
N ASN A 69 -1.77 5.37 5.99
CA ASN A 69 -1.97 6.82 6.12
C ASN A 69 -1.03 7.62 5.20
N GLU A 70 0.23 7.20 5.08
CA GLU A 70 1.18 7.83 4.15
C GLU A 70 0.74 7.66 2.69
N LEU A 71 0.25 6.48 2.31
CA LEU A 71 -0.30 6.25 0.97
C LEU A 71 -1.53 7.12 0.69
N LEU A 72 -2.46 7.24 1.64
CA LEU A 72 -3.61 8.14 1.52
C LEU A 72 -3.14 9.58 1.28
N PHE A 73 -2.14 10.04 2.05
CA PHE A 73 -1.54 11.37 1.89
C PHE A 73 -0.96 11.57 0.49
N PHE A 74 -0.08 10.67 0.02
CA PHE A 74 0.58 10.81 -1.28
C PHE A 74 -0.39 10.75 -2.47
N ARG A 75 -1.53 10.06 -2.29
CA ARG A 75 -2.56 9.93 -3.33
C ARG A 75 -3.67 10.98 -3.23
N GLY A 76 -3.52 11.99 -2.38
CA GLY A 76 -4.49 13.08 -2.24
C GLY A 76 -5.81 12.65 -1.57
N GLY A 77 -5.82 11.51 -0.88
CA GLY A 77 -6.92 11.06 -0.03
C GLY A 77 -6.99 11.90 1.25
N THR A 78 -7.36 13.17 1.10
CA THR A 78 -7.89 13.96 2.22
C THR A 78 -9.41 13.86 2.19
N GLU A 79 -10.03 13.77 3.35
CA GLU A 79 -11.43 13.42 3.61
C GLU A 79 -12.49 14.33 2.94
N ASN A 80 -12.09 15.28 2.09
CA ASN A 80 -12.94 16.32 1.50
C ASN A 80 -13.10 16.25 -0.03
N SER A 81 -12.70 15.16 -0.70
CA SER A 81 -12.97 14.99 -2.13
C SER A 81 -14.38 14.42 -2.35
N HIS A 82 -15.37 15.31 -2.44
CA HIS A 82 -16.76 15.01 -2.84
C HIS A 82 -16.93 14.52 -4.29
N ALA A 83 -15.85 14.10 -4.96
CA ALA A 83 -15.93 13.39 -6.23
C ALA A 83 -15.86 11.89 -5.93
N ALA A 84 -16.93 11.17 -6.26
CA ALA A 84 -17.14 9.75 -6.06
C ALA A 84 -16.18 8.84 -6.87
N SER A 85 -14.89 9.13 -6.91
CA SER A 85 -13.84 8.20 -7.33
C SER A 85 -13.38 7.42 -6.10
N SER A 86 -13.83 6.17 -5.97
CA SER A 86 -13.41 5.25 -4.91
C SER A 86 -11.89 5.26 -4.75
N HIS A 87 -11.38 5.59 -3.57
CA HIS A 87 -9.95 5.56 -3.32
C HIS A 87 -9.47 4.10 -3.39
N PRO A 88 -8.43 3.77 -4.18
CA PRO A 88 -8.05 2.38 -4.42
C PRO A 88 -7.18 1.77 -3.31
N VAL A 89 -6.99 2.47 -2.19
CA VAL A 89 -6.13 2.05 -1.07
C VAL A 89 -7.02 1.61 0.09
N PHE A 90 -6.86 0.37 0.55
CA PHE A 90 -7.63 -0.21 1.63
C PHE A 90 -6.73 -0.85 2.68
N LEU A 91 -7.14 -0.76 3.94
CA LEU A 91 -6.51 -1.46 5.05
C LEU A 91 -7.28 -2.75 5.34
N PHE A 92 -6.56 -3.85 5.48
CA PHE A 92 -7.05 -5.12 5.99
C PHE A 92 -6.44 -5.35 7.39
N PRO A 93 -7.13 -4.92 8.46
CA PRO A 93 -6.56 -4.91 9.80
C PRO A 93 -6.50 -6.32 10.41
N ALA A 94 -5.59 -6.51 11.37
CA ALA A 94 -5.59 -7.69 12.22
C ALA A 94 -6.85 -7.73 13.10
N LEU A 95 -7.29 -8.93 13.46
CA LEU A 95 -8.31 -9.09 14.50
C LEU A 95 -7.68 -8.80 15.85
N GLU A 96 -8.43 -8.12 16.71
CA GLU A 96 -8.04 -7.81 18.09
C GLU A 96 -8.06 -9.06 18.98
N THR A 97 -8.83 -10.06 18.58
CA THR A 97 -9.00 -11.31 19.31
C THR A 97 -8.28 -12.44 18.62
N HIS A 98 -7.78 -13.39 19.41
CA HIS A 98 -7.17 -14.59 18.85
C HIS A 98 -8.24 -15.54 18.30
N PRO A 99 -7.94 -16.36 17.27
CA PRO A 99 -8.92 -17.26 16.65
C PRO A 99 -9.60 -18.25 17.61
N TYR A 100 -8.97 -18.52 18.76
CA TYR A 100 -9.43 -19.49 19.75
C TYR A 100 -10.10 -18.82 20.97
N GLU A 101 -10.16 -17.49 20.99
CA GLU A 101 -10.89 -16.76 22.02
C GLU A 101 -12.37 -16.69 21.65
N ASN A 102 -13.24 -17.00 22.61
CA ASN A 102 -14.68 -16.90 22.44
C ASN A 102 -15.17 -15.45 22.65
N VAL A 103 -14.44 -14.49 22.06
CA VAL A 103 -14.69 -13.06 22.15
C VAL A 103 -14.77 -12.52 20.72
N ALA A 104 -15.88 -11.84 20.42
CA ALA A 104 -16.05 -11.18 19.13
C ALA A 104 -15.11 -9.97 19.03
N SER A 105 -14.47 -9.79 17.87
CA SER A 105 -13.70 -8.58 17.57
C SER A 105 -14.62 -7.36 17.41
N HIS A 106 -14.07 -6.15 17.54
CA HIS A 106 -14.86 -4.94 17.38
C HIS A 106 -15.56 -4.88 16.01
N PRO A 107 -16.86 -4.50 15.93
CA PRO A 107 -17.62 -4.47 14.68
C PRO A 107 -16.95 -3.66 13.57
N ASP A 108 -16.26 -2.57 13.91
CA ASP A 108 -15.57 -1.72 12.93
C ASP A 108 -14.42 -2.46 12.24
N VAL A 109 -13.65 -3.26 12.99
CA VAL A 109 -12.56 -4.08 12.45
C VAL A 109 -13.11 -5.13 11.49
N CYS A 110 -14.19 -5.80 11.88
CA CYS A 110 -14.90 -6.75 11.02
C CYS A 110 -15.42 -6.08 9.74
N GLY A 111 -16.06 -4.92 9.88
CA GLY A 111 -16.58 -4.13 8.77
C GLY A 111 -15.49 -3.70 7.79
N GLN A 112 -14.37 -3.21 8.30
CA GLN A 112 -13.22 -2.80 7.49
C GLN A 112 -12.60 -3.97 6.72
N ARG A 113 -12.45 -5.14 7.37
CA ARG A 113 -11.98 -6.38 6.71
C ARG A 113 -12.94 -6.81 5.61
N MET A 114 -14.23 -6.87 5.90
CA MET A 114 -15.26 -7.23 4.91
C MET A 114 -15.27 -6.28 3.73
N TRP A 115 -15.11 -4.97 3.98
CA TRP A 115 -15.05 -3.96 2.93
C TRP A 115 -13.82 -4.13 2.03
N ALA A 116 -12.63 -4.34 2.61
CA ALA A 116 -11.42 -4.58 1.83
C ALA A 116 -11.53 -5.85 0.95
N LEU A 117 -12.10 -6.93 1.49
CA LEU A 117 -12.35 -8.17 0.74
C LEU A 117 -13.40 -7.97 -0.36
N TYR A 118 -14.50 -7.26 -0.06
CA TYR A 118 -15.52 -6.93 -1.05
C TYR A 118 -14.93 -6.13 -2.21
N GLN A 119 -14.09 -5.14 -1.93
CA GLN A 119 -13.39 -4.36 -2.96
C GLN A 119 -12.45 -5.24 -3.78
N LEU A 120 -11.68 -6.13 -3.15
CA LEU A 120 -10.85 -7.10 -3.87
C LEU A 120 -11.66 -8.00 -4.83
N CYS A 121 -12.87 -8.40 -4.45
CA CYS A 121 -13.70 -9.26 -5.28
C CYS A 121 -14.47 -8.51 -6.40
N THR A 122 -14.79 -7.24 -6.19
CA THR A 122 -15.71 -6.49 -7.06
C THR A 122 -15.08 -5.35 -7.84
N ALA A 123 -13.87 -4.91 -7.47
CA ALA A 123 -13.23 -3.80 -8.14
C ALA A 123 -12.86 -4.15 -9.59
N HIS A 124 -13.21 -3.24 -10.50
CA HIS A 124 -12.81 -3.31 -11.91
C HIS A 124 -11.48 -2.58 -12.19
N GLN A 125 -10.87 -2.01 -11.16
CA GLN A 125 -9.61 -1.28 -11.22
C GLN A 125 -8.62 -1.86 -10.20
N PRO A 126 -7.31 -1.74 -10.45
CA PRO A 126 -6.29 -2.18 -9.49
C PRO A 126 -6.47 -1.53 -8.11
N LEU A 127 -6.07 -2.26 -7.06
CA LEU A 127 -6.16 -1.81 -5.67
C LEU A 127 -4.82 -1.94 -4.95
N ILE A 128 -4.63 -1.20 -3.87
CA ILE A 128 -3.55 -1.42 -2.89
C ILE A 128 -4.21 -1.88 -1.59
N ILE A 129 -3.90 -3.11 -1.17
CA ILE A 129 -4.33 -3.64 0.12
C ILE A 129 -3.14 -3.67 1.06
N ILE A 130 -3.26 -2.97 2.19
CA ILE A 130 -2.24 -2.97 3.25
C ILE A 130 -2.72 -3.90 4.36
N THR A 131 -1.83 -4.79 4.80
CA THR A 131 -2.09 -5.74 5.87
C THR A 131 -0.82 -5.95 6.70
N CYS A 132 -0.94 -6.68 7.80
CA CYS A 132 0.20 -7.18 8.57
C CYS A 132 0.18 -8.70 8.65
N ILE A 133 1.31 -9.29 9.05
CA ILE A 133 1.48 -10.74 9.17
C ILE A 133 0.38 -11.40 10.04
N GLN A 134 -0.08 -10.71 11.10
CA GLN A 134 -1.09 -11.22 12.03
C GLN A 134 -2.49 -11.32 11.42
N ALA A 135 -2.77 -10.55 10.36
CA ALA A 135 -4.10 -10.47 9.77
C ALA A 135 -4.38 -11.56 8.72
N LEU A 136 -3.33 -12.24 8.25
CA LEU A 136 -3.32 -13.32 7.25
C LEU A 136 -3.42 -14.70 7.91
#